data_AF-A0A357TNH2-F1
#
_entry.id   AF-A0A357TNH2-F1
#
_cell.length_a   1.000
_cell.length_b   1.000
_cell.length_c   1.000
_cell.angle_alpha   90.00
_cell.angle_beta   90.00
_cell.angle_gamma   90.00
#
_symmetry.space_group_name_H-M   'P 1'
#
loop_
_entity.id
_entity.type
_entity.pdbx_description
1 polymer ?
#
loop_
_entity_poly.entity_id
_entity_poly.type
_entity_poly.pdbx_seq_one_letter_code
_entity_poly.pdbx_strand_id
1 'polypeptide(L)' 'MKCMDKHEFEQQNVFGTGAANTAYAKFFIGQSFLNPLTDPKTGLFLANVTFEPGCRNNW' A
#
# COMPACT_ATOMS: atom_id res chain seq x y z
N MET A 1 -1.22 12.02 -10.71
CA MET A 1 -2.06 13.03 -10.01
C MET A 1 -1.46 13.23 -8.63
N LYS A 2 -1.20 14.47 -8.17
CA LYS A 2 -0.76 14.71 -6.79
C LYS A 2 -2.01 14.92 -5.94
N CYS A 3 -2.45 13.90 -5.20
CA CYS A 3 -3.48 14.09 -4.16
C CYS A 3 -2.78 14.64 -2.92
N MET A 4 -3.14 15.84 -2.49
CA MET A 4 -2.62 16.45 -1.26
C MET A 4 -3.50 16.14 -0.05
N ASP A 5 -4.74 15.72 -0.31
CA ASP A 5 -5.72 15.34 0.70
C ASP A 5 -5.92 13.81 0.73
N LYS A 6 -5.99 13.26 1.95
CA LYS A 6 -6.14 11.82 2.16
C LYS A 6 -7.53 11.33 1.73
N HIS A 7 -8.59 12.10 1.99
CA HIS A 7 -9.94 11.68 1.64
C HIS A 7 -10.13 11.65 0.11
N GLU A 8 -9.59 12.63 -0.62
CA GLU A 8 -9.54 12.60 -2.09
C GLU A 8 -8.77 11.37 -2.61
N PHE A 9 -7.62 11.06 -2.00
CA PHE A 9 -6.85 9.86 -2.35
C PHE A 9 -7.67 8.58 -2.16
N GLU A 10 -8.36 8.42 -1.03
CA GLU A 10 -9.17 7.21 -0.76
C GLU A 10 -10.33 7.07 -1.74
N GLN A 11 -10.93 8.17 -2.21
CA GLN A 11 -11.98 8.11 -3.24
C GLN A 11 -11.45 7.62 -4.59
N GLN A 12 -10.17 7.90 -4.90
CA GLN A 12 -9.53 7.48 -6.16
C GLN A 12 -8.85 6.09 -6.04
N ASN A 13 -8.48 5.67 -4.83
CA ASN A 13 -7.78 4.41 -4.57
C ASN A 13 -8.74 3.21 -4.66
N VAL A 14 -9.07 2.82 -5.89
CA VAL A 14 -9.98 1.69 -6.18
C VAL A 14 -9.53 0.36 -5.59
N PHE A 15 -8.23 0.21 -5.30
CA PHE A 15 -7.66 -1.00 -4.72
C PHE A 15 -7.58 -0.96 -3.19
N GLY A 16 -7.92 0.16 -2.56
CA GLY A 16 -7.91 0.35 -1.11
C GLY A 16 -6.51 0.39 -0.48
N THR A 17 -6.37 1.16 0.60
CA THR A 17 -5.10 1.36 1.30
C THR A 17 -4.64 0.12 2.07
N GLY A 18 -5.58 -0.64 2.63
CA GLY A 18 -5.29 -1.83 3.43
C GLY A 18 -4.79 -1.50 4.85
N ALA A 19 -3.99 -2.41 5.41
CA ALA A 19 -3.47 -2.31 6.77
C ALA A 19 -1.98 -1.90 6.76
N ALA A 20 -1.45 -1.50 7.92
CA ALA A 20 -0.02 -1.19 8.06
C ALA A 20 0.86 -2.37 7.57
N ASN A 21 1.87 -2.06 6.77
CA ASN A 21 2.74 -3.05 6.13
C ASN A 21 3.80 -3.59 7.10
N THR A 22 3.36 -4.23 8.19
CA THR A 22 4.25 -4.75 9.24
C THR A 22 5.13 -5.91 8.76
N ALA A 23 4.59 -6.76 7.88
CA ALA A 23 5.29 -7.94 7.35
C ALA A 23 6.56 -7.58 6.55
N TYR A 24 6.54 -6.44 5.83
CA TYR A 24 7.64 -6.01 4.97
C TYR A 24 8.30 -4.71 5.44
N ALA A 25 7.92 -4.16 6.59
CA ALA A 25 8.38 -2.85 7.10
C ALA A 25 9.90 -2.66 7.05
N LYS A 26 10.69 -3.72 7.28
CA LYS A 26 12.16 -3.69 7.24
C LYS A 26 12.76 -3.29 5.88
N PHE A 27 11.97 -3.36 4.80
CA PHE A 27 12.40 -3.00 3.44
C PHE A 27 12.01 -1.57 3.04
N PHE A 28 11.29 -0.85 3.91
CA PHE A 28 10.79 0.48 3.63
C PHE A 28 11.37 1.51 4.59
N ILE A 29 11.52 2.74 4.11
CA ILE A 29 11.70 3.93 4.95
C ILE A 29 10.37 4.66 4.94
N GLY A 30 9.83 5.02 6.11
CA GLY A 30 8.51 5.66 6.26
C GLY A 30 7.36 4.67 6.44
N GLN A 31 6.11 5.17 6.42
CA GLN A 31 4.90 4.36 6.58
C GLN A 31 4.39 3.86 5.22
N SER A 32 4.21 2.55 5.12
CA SER A 32 3.53 1.90 4.01
C SER A 32 2.39 1.02 4.48
N PHE A 33 1.43 0.79 3.60
CA PHE A 33 0.24 -0.02 3.83
C PHE A 33 0.12 -1.09 2.74
N LEU A 34 -0.41 -2.25 3.10
CA LEU A 34 -0.54 -3.40 2.24
C LEU A 34 -2.00 -3.86 2.22
N ASN A 35 -2.55 -3.98 1.01
CA ASN A 35 -3.84 -4.61 0.79
C ASN A 35 -3.72 -5.80 -0.17
N PRO A 36 -3.77 -7.06 0.34
CA PRO A 36 -3.84 -8.23 -0.52
C PRO A 36 -5.09 -8.20 -1.41
N LEU A 37 -4.92 -8.41 -2.71
CA LEU A 37 -6.00 -8.38 -3.71
C LEU A 37 -6.41 -9.77 -4.21
N THR A 38 -5.64 -10.81 -3.89
CA THR A 38 -5.92 -12.20 -4.27
C THR A 38 -6.10 -13.09 -3.04
N ASP A 39 -6.86 -14.18 -3.21
CA ASP A 39 -6.97 -15.21 -2.18
C ASP A 39 -5.60 -15.89 -2.01
N PRO A 40 -5.05 -16.00 -0.79
CA PRO A 40 -3.80 -16.72 -0.52
C PRO A 40 -3.73 -18.14 -1.10
N LYS A 41 -4.89 -18.77 -1.36
CA LYS A 41 -5.00 -20.10 -1.97
C LYS A 41 -4.77 -20.10 -3.48
N THR A 42 -4.84 -18.95 -4.15
CA THR A 42 -4.84 -18.86 -5.63
C THR A 42 -3.46 -18.89 -6.29
N GLY A 43 -2.39 -19.21 -5.56
CA GLY A 43 -1.03 -19.44 -6.09
C GLY A 43 -0.32 -18.18 -6.63
N LEU A 44 -1.08 -17.18 -7.08
CA LEU A 44 -0.61 -15.86 -7.45
C LEU A 44 -0.95 -14.85 -6.35
N PHE A 45 0.09 -14.25 -5.76
CA PHE A 45 -0.08 -13.18 -4.80
C PHE A 45 -0.03 -11.82 -5.52
N LEU A 46 -1.08 -11.02 -5.35
CA LEU A 46 -1.14 -9.63 -5.78
C LEU A 46 -1.55 -8.77 -4.59
N ALA A 47 -0.92 -7.61 -4.42
CA ALA A 47 -1.28 -6.65 -3.38
C ALA A 47 -1.12 -5.21 -3.87
N ASN A 48 -1.96 -4.33 -3.37
CA ASN A 48 -1.78 -2.88 -3.47
C ASN A 48 -0.87 -2.42 -2.32
N VAL A 49 0.16 -1.64 -2.65
CA VAL A 49 1.06 -1.05 -1.65
C VAL A 49 0.92 0.46 -1.71
N THR A 50 0.43 1.05 -0.62
CA THR A 50 0.25 2.50 -0.49
C THR A 50 1.38 3.08 0.36
N PHE A 51 1.88 4.26 -0.02
CA PHE A 51 3.01 4.93 0.61
C PHE A 51 2.56 6.28 1.15
N GLU A 52 2.86 6.58 2.41
CA GLU A 52 2.76 7.98 2.85
C GLU A 52 3.78 8.86 2.10
N PRO A 53 3.53 10.17 1.98
CA PRO A 53 4.51 11.09 1.41
C PRO A 53 5.90 10.91 2.02
N GLY A 54 6.91 10.69 1.18
CA GLY A 54 8.29 10.44 1.60
C GLY A 54 8.61 8.99 1.97
N CYS A 55 7.61 8.09 2.02
CA CYS A 55 7.87 6.66 2.14
C CYS A 55 8.46 6.11 0.84
N ARG A 56 9.44 5.21 0.95
CA ARG A 56 10.09 4.53 -0.19
C ARG A 56 10.50 3.11 0.14
N ASN A 57 10.50 2.27 -0.89
CA ASN A 57 11.15 0.96 -0.89
C ASN A 57 12.68 1.16 -1.04
N ASN A 58 13.48 0.33 -0.37
CA ASN A 58 14.94 0.34 -0.44
C ASN A 58 15.54 -0.54 -1.57
N TRP A 59 14.71 -1.16 -2.40
CA TRP A 59 15.15 -1.93 -3.57
C TRP A 59 15.36 -1.09 -4.82
#